data_AF-A0A5J9WMD3-F1
#
_entry.id   AF-A0A5J9WMD3-F1
#
_cell.length_a   1.000
_cell.length_b   1.000
_cell.length_c   1.000
_cell.angle_alpha   90.00
_cell.angle_beta   90.00
_cell.angle_gamma   90.00
#
_symmetry.space_group_name_H-M   'P 1'
#
loop_
_entity.id
_entity.type
_entity.pdbx_description
1 polymer ?
#
loop_
_entity_poly.entity_id
_entity_poly.type
_entity_poly.pdbx_seq_one_letter_code
_entity_poly.pdbx_strand_id
1 'polypeptide(L)'
;AIPWWMASHPDCWRVLVGKWCADGWEAMHKACRQRRLLMQGPSHHQGSLSLSEYAAKYSAAHGGEPINTFEAFALSHKGKASTEIQYNPEDPPEVYSNPSAYSRLSSYSKEVYGQDYDLRSHDLDGEVVTRAGKGKKHGQYYLGDSVIDTASTPTLSQIRARTVSGGPSIRERPTATLALQAQLEEERAKREHLEVTLAQQVQAQMQARV
;
A
#
# COMPACT_ATOMS: atom_id res chain seq x y z
N ALA A 1 -18.11 30.07 19.70
CA ALA A 1 -18.92 30.45 18.52
C ALA A 1 -19.10 29.24 17.62
N ILE A 2 -20.26 29.09 16.97
CA ILE A 2 -20.51 28.00 16.01
C ILE A 2 -20.08 28.50 14.61
N PRO A 3 -19.23 27.78 13.87
CA PRO A 3 -18.88 28.15 12.50
C PRO A 3 -20.11 28.16 11.58
N TRP A 4 -20.14 29.06 10.60
CA TRP A 4 -21.30 29.23 9.71
C TRP A 4 -21.67 27.94 8.95
N TRP A 5 -20.69 27.12 8.58
CA TRP A 5 -20.90 25.85 7.89
C TRP A 5 -21.50 24.74 8.78
N MET A 6 -21.60 24.98 10.09
CA MET A 6 -22.28 24.11 11.07
C MET A 6 -23.49 24.78 11.73
N ALA A 7 -23.90 25.96 11.27
CA ALA A 7 -24.99 26.72 11.88
C ALA A 7 -26.32 25.92 11.91
N SER A 8 -26.58 25.11 10.89
CA SER A 8 -27.77 24.24 10.80
C SER A 8 -27.71 23.00 11.71
N HIS A 9 -26.54 22.68 12.29
CA HIS A 9 -26.33 21.47 13.10
C HIS A 9 -25.64 21.80 14.45
N PRO A 10 -26.25 22.65 15.29
CA PRO A 10 -25.62 23.16 16.50
C PRO A 10 -25.32 22.07 17.54
N ASP A 11 -26.17 21.05 17.62
CA ASP A 11 -25.98 19.94 18.55
C ASP A 11 -24.81 19.04 18.13
N CYS A 12 -24.67 18.76 16.82
CA CYS A 12 -23.51 18.05 16.29
C CYS A 12 -22.21 18.82 16.58
N TRP A 13 -22.23 20.15 16.43
CA TRP A 13 -21.08 20.99 16.77
C TRP A 13 -20.71 20.88 18.26
N ARG A 14 -21.70 20.91 19.15
CA ARG A 14 -21.48 20.75 20.60
C ARG A 14 -20.84 19.41 20.93
N VAL A 15 -21.26 18.33 20.29
CA VAL A 15 -20.67 16.98 20.45
C VAL A 15 -19.23 16.94 19.94
N LEU A 16 -18.94 17.53 18.78
CA LEU A 16 -17.58 17.60 18.23
C LEU A 16 -16.63 18.37 19.14
N VAL A 17 -17.04 19.56 19.59
CA VAL A 17 -16.26 20.37 20.53
C VAL A 17 -16.05 19.62 21.84
N GLY A 18 -17.10 18.97 22.37
CA GLY A 18 -16.97 18.14 23.57
C GLY A 18 -15.92 17.04 23.42
N LYS A 19 -15.85 16.38 22.25
CA LYS A 19 -14.81 15.38 21.96
C LYS A 19 -13.41 15.99 21.85
N TRP A 20 -13.28 17.15 21.22
CA TRP A 20 -11.98 17.83 21.05
C TRP A 20 -11.43 18.44 22.33
N CYS A 21 -12.32 18.88 23.23
CA CYS A 21 -11.98 19.43 24.53
C CYS A 21 -11.94 18.38 25.65
N ALA A 22 -12.22 17.10 25.35
CA ALA A 22 -12.14 16.03 26.34
C ALA A 22 -10.68 15.80 26.77
N ASP A 23 -10.50 15.48 28.05
CA ASP A 23 -9.18 15.16 28.60
C ASP A 23 -8.54 13.99 27.84
N GLY A 24 -7.27 14.18 27.45
CA GLY A 24 -6.52 13.19 26.68
C GLY A 24 -6.78 13.21 25.16
N TRP A 25 -7.70 14.02 24.63
CA TRP A 25 -7.89 14.15 23.19
C TRP A 25 -6.61 14.58 22.47
N GLU A 26 -5.93 15.60 23.01
CA GLU A 26 -4.69 16.11 22.42
C GLU A 26 -3.58 15.04 22.43
N ALA A 27 -3.46 14.30 23.54
CA ALA A 27 -2.51 13.20 23.66
C ALA A 27 -2.79 12.08 22.65
N MET A 28 -4.06 11.66 22.52
CA MET A 28 -4.48 10.68 21.52
C MET A 28 -4.23 11.19 20.09
N HIS A 29 -4.57 12.44 19.80
CA HIS A 29 -4.37 13.05 18.49
C HIS A 29 -2.89 13.12 18.12
N LYS A 30 -2.04 13.58 19.05
CA LYS A 30 -0.58 13.61 18.88
C LYS A 30 0.00 12.21 18.71
N ALA A 31 -0.47 11.21 19.46
CA ALA A 31 -0.04 9.83 19.29
C ALA A 31 -0.40 9.29 17.90
N CYS A 32 -1.61 9.55 17.41
CA CYS A 32 -2.01 9.20 16.04
C CYS A 32 -1.17 9.94 14.98
N ARG A 33 -0.85 11.22 15.19
CA ARG A 33 0.07 11.97 14.33
C ARG A 33 1.47 11.37 14.33
N GLN A 34 1.99 11.00 15.50
CA GLN A 34 3.31 10.37 15.63
C GLN A 34 3.36 9.04 14.89
N ARG A 35 2.32 8.20 14.99
CA ARG A 35 2.22 6.97 14.19
C ARG A 35 2.22 7.24 12.69
N ARG A 36 1.55 8.30 12.22
CA ARG A 36 1.61 8.70 10.80
C ARG A 36 3.00 9.17 10.38
N LEU A 37 3.76 9.80 11.27
CA LEU A 37 5.15 10.20 11.00
C LEU A 37 6.12 9.02 10.92
N LEU A 38 5.77 7.87 11.49
CA LEU A 38 6.56 6.63 11.35
C LEU A 38 6.36 5.95 9.98
N MET A 39 5.41 6.40 9.16
CA MET A 39 5.28 5.93 7.79
C MET A 39 6.45 6.47 6.96
N GLN A 40 7.12 5.58 6.22
CA GLN A 40 8.31 5.91 5.40
C GLN A 40 8.00 6.82 4.19
N GLY A 41 6.75 7.22 3.98
CA GLY A 41 6.33 8.17 2.97
C GLY A 41 4.82 8.31 2.85
N PRO A 42 4.33 9.14 1.91
CA PRO A 42 2.91 9.26 1.61
C PRO A 42 2.27 7.90 1.34
N SER A 43 1.07 7.68 1.89
CA SER A 43 0.32 6.44 1.66
C SER A 43 0.05 6.24 0.17
N HIS A 44 -0.38 7.30 -0.52
CA HIS A 44 -0.59 7.39 -1.97
C HIS A 44 -0.65 8.88 -2.36
N HIS A 45 -0.58 9.18 -3.66
CA HIS A 45 -0.59 10.52 -4.25
C HIS A 45 -1.91 10.88 -4.95
N GLN A 46 -2.97 10.10 -4.70
CA GLN A 46 -4.33 10.33 -5.25
C GLN A 46 -4.98 11.61 -4.70
N GLY A 47 -4.58 12.07 -3.51
CA GLY A 47 -5.28 13.14 -2.81
C GLY A 47 -6.69 12.70 -2.42
N SER A 48 -7.71 13.52 -2.74
CA SER A 48 -9.13 13.21 -2.52
C SER A 48 -9.78 12.45 -3.68
N LEU A 49 -9.02 12.11 -4.73
CA LEU A 49 -9.53 11.37 -5.88
C LEU A 49 -9.69 9.90 -5.53
N SER A 50 -10.73 9.28 -6.06
CA SER A 50 -10.80 7.83 -6.21
C SER A 50 -9.74 7.33 -7.19
N LEU A 51 -9.50 6.02 -7.20
CA LEU A 51 -8.50 5.40 -8.07
C LEU A 51 -8.86 5.53 -9.56
N SER A 52 -10.15 5.44 -9.90
CA SER A 52 -10.65 5.65 -11.26
C SER A 52 -10.51 7.12 -11.70
N GLU A 53 -10.79 8.08 -10.82
CA GLU A 53 -10.55 9.49 -11.10
C GLU A 53 -9.05 9.81 -11.25
N TYR A 54 -8.20 9.17 -10.45
CA TYR A 54 -6.75 9.25 -10.61
C TYR A 54 -6.32 8.71 -11.99
N ALA A 55 -6.85 7.56 -12.40
CA ALA A 55 -6.57 6.95 -13.70
C ALA A 55 -6.95 7.87 -14.87
N ALA A 56 -8.17 8.42 -14.83
CA ALA A 56 -8.65 9.37 -15.83
C ALA A 56 -7.78 10.64 -15.88
N LYS A 57 -7.39 11.17 -14.73
CA LYS A 57 -6.53 12.36 -14.64
C LYS A 57 -5.12 12.10 -15.15
N TYR A 58 -4.56 10.93 -14.86
CA TYR A 58 -3.26 10.52 -15.38
C TYR A 58 -3.34 10.37 -16.90
N SER A 59 -4.32 9.62 -17.41
CA SER A 59 -4.56 9.46 -18.85
C SER A 59 -4.64 10.82 -19.58
N ALA A 60 -5.44 11.75 -19.07
CA ALA A 60 -5.57 13.09 -19.65
C ALA A 60 -4.25 13.89 -19.67
N ALA A 61 -3.34 13.66 -18.71
CA ALA A 61 -2.04 14.32 -18.66
C ALA A 61 -0.99 13.69 -19.59
N HIS A 62 -1.17 12.43 -20.00
CA HIS A 62 -0.15 11.62 -20.68
C HIS A 62 -0.60 11.09 -22.05
N GLY A 63 -1.38 11.89 -22.80
CA GLY A 63 -1.75 11.58 -24.18
C GLY A 63 -3.13 10.94 -24.36
N GLY A 64 -3.91 10.78 -23.30
CA GLY A 64 -5.32 10.38 -23.35
C GLY A 64 -5.56 8.87 -23.45
N GLU A 65 -4.51 8.05 -23.48
CA GLU A 65 -4.67 6.59 -23.47
C GLU A 65 -5.15 6.11 -22.09
N PRO A 66 -6.24 5.33 -22.01
CA PRO A 66 -6.75 4.83 -20.75
C PRO A 66 -5.73 3.87 -20.12
N ILE A 67 -5.56 3.97 -18.80
CA ILE A 67 -4.76 3.02 -18.02
C ILE A 67 -5.69 2.12 -17.22
N ASN A 68 -5.32 0.85 -17.07
CA ASN A 68 -6.07 -0.07 -16.20
C ASN A 68 -5.89 0.31 -14.72
N THR A 69 -6.77 -0.23 -13.89
CA THR A 69 -6.81 -0.01 -12.45
C THR A 69 -5.59 -0.55 -11.69
N PHE A 70 -4.89 -1.56 -12.22
CA PHE A 70 -3.65 -2.08 -11.63
C PHE A 70 -2.51 -1.06 -11.77
N GLU A 71 -2.30 -0.55 -12.98
CA GLU A 71 -1.33 0.50 -13.27
C GLU A 71 -1.67 1.78 -12.53
N ALA A 72 -2.95 2.17 -12.51
CA ALA A 72 -3.39 3.33 -11.75
C ALA A 72 -3.01 3.20 -10.27
N PHE A 73 -3.16 2.00 -9.68
CA PHE A 73 -2.76 1.76 -8.30
C PHE A 73 -1.25 1.96 -8.15
N ALA A 74 -0.44 1.30 -8.99
CA ALA A 74 1.01 1.41 -8.95
C ALA A 74 1.49 2.88 -9.10
N LEU A 75 1.01 3.59 -10.11
CA LEU A 75 1.36 4.97 -10.40
C LEU A 75 0.95 5.91 -9.26
N SER A 76 -0.22 5.69 -8.66
CA SER A 76 -0.67 6.49 -7.53
C SER A 76 0.20 6.35 -6.28
N HIS A 77 0.97 5.26 -6.18
CA HIS A 77 1.94 5.05 -5.11
C HIS A 77 3.36 5.53 -5.47
N LYS A 78 3.59 5.94 -6.73
CA LYS A 78 4.85 6.55 -7.20
C LYS A 78 4.82 8.07 -7.17
N GLY A 79 3.74 8.68 -7.64
CA GLY A 79 3.68 10.13 -7.79
C GLY A 79 2.30 10.66 -8.15
N LYS A 80 2.23 11.98 -8.38
CA LYS A 80 0.98 12.65 -8.79
C LYS A 80 0.66 12.31 -10.23
N ALA A 81 -0.63 12.36 -10.59
CA ALA A 81 -1.10 12.09 -11.95
C ALA A 81 -0.45 12.96 -13.04
N SER A 82 -0.02 14.18 -12.70
CA SER A 82 0.63 15.11 -13.62
C SER A 82 2.12 14.88 -13.81
N THR A 83 2.74 14.00 -13.01
CA THR A 83 4.17 13.70 -13.11
C THR A 83 4.39 12.71 -14.26
N GLU A 84 5.48 12.87 -15.00
CA GLU A 84 5.93 11.92 -16.02
C GLU A 84 6.50 10.65 -15.36
N ILE A 85 5.61 9.76 -14.94
CA ILE A 85 5.93 8.48 -14.28
C ILE A 85 5.31 7.34 -15.06
N GLN A 86 6.07 6.28 -15.35
CA GLN A 86 5.55 5.10 -16.02
C GLN A 86 5.57 3.88 -15.08
N TYR A 87 4.66 2.94 -15.28
CA TYR A 87 4.70 1.65 -14.61
C TYR A 87 5.70 0.74 -15.33
N ASN A 88 6.63 0.14 -14.58
CA ASN A 88 7.50 -0.92 -15.06
C ASN A 88 7.47 -2.08 -14.05
N PRO A 89 7.23 -3.32 -14.50
CA PRO A 89 7.16 -4.49 -13.61
C PRO A 89 8.49 -4.80 -12.91
N GLU A 90 9.61 -4.38 -13.47
CA GLU A 90 10.95 -4.60 -12.91
C GLU A 90 11.37 -3.49 -11.93
N ASP A 91 10.48 -2.55 -11.61
CA ASP A 91 10.81 -1.47 -10.70
C ASP A 91 11.01 -1.99 -9.26
N PRO A 92 12.14 -1.61 -8.61
CA PRO A 92 12.41 -2.04 -7.27
C PRO A 92 11.53 -1.27 -6.26
N PRO A 93 11.36 -1.79 -5.01
CA PRO A 93 10.45 -1.21 -4.02
C PRO A 93 10.72 0.27 -3.70
N GLU A 94 11.96 0.75 -3.88
CA GLU A 94 12.41 2.11 -3.60
C GLU A 94 11.75 3.17 -4.51
N VAL A 95 11.23 2.77 -5.68
CA VAL A 95 10.52 3.68 -6.60
C VAL A 95 9.15 4.07 -6.04
N TYR A 96 8.61 3.29 -5.10
CA TYR A 96 7.32 3.54 -4.47
C TYR A 96 7.49 4.33 -3.17
N SER A 97 6.61 5.30 -2.93
CA SER A 97 6.64 6.11 -1.71
C SER A 97 6.37 5.31 -0.43
N ASN A 98 5.82 4.10 -0.56
CA ASN A 98 5.52 3.22 0.55
C ASN A 98 5.84 1.77 0.18
N PRO A 99 6.72 1.07 0.92
CA PRO A 99 7.07 -0.33 0.66
C PRO A 99 5.87 -1.28 0.63
N SER A 100 4.80 -0.96 1.36
CA SER A 100 3.58 -1.77 1.35
C SER A 100 2.86 -1.76 0.01
N ALA A 101 3.04 -0.73 -0.83
CA ALA A 101 2.50 -0.68 -2.18
C ALA A 101 3.16 -1.75 -3.06
N TYR A 102 4.50 -1.83 -3.02
CA TYR A 102 5.25 -2.87 -3.74
C TYR A 102 4.85 -4.27 -3.27
N SER A 103 4.75 -4.50 -1.96
CA SER A 103 4.30 -5.79 -1.41
C SER A 103 2.89 -6.17 -1.89
N ARG A 104 1.97 -5.20 -2.00
CA ARG A 104 0.62 -5.45 -2.54
C ARG A 104 0.65 -5.77 -4.03
N LEU A 105 1.44 -5.04 -4.81
CA LEU A 105 1.60 -5.27 -6.25
C LEU A 105 2.22 -6.64 -6.53
N SER A 106 3.29 -7.01 -5.81
CA SER A 106 3.93 -8.33 -5.96
C SER A 106 3.08 -9.48 -5.41
N SER A 107 2.16 -9.18 -4.48
CA SER A 107 1.19 -10.16 -3.99
C SER A 107 0.11 -10.51 -5.02
N TYR A 108 -0.18 -9.59 -5.95
CA TYR A 108 -1.11 -9.82 -7.05
C TYR A 108 -0.51 -10.89 -7.97
N SER A 109 -1.03 -12.11 -7.84
CA SER A 109 -0.29 -13.28 -8.29
C SER A 109 -0.46 -13.51 -9.79
N LYS A 110 0.68 -13.59 -10.48
CA LYS A 110 0.79 -14.24 -11.79
C LYS A 110 0.44 -15.74 -11.74
N GLU A 111 0.28 -16.33 -10.55
CA GLU A 111 -0.18 -17.73 -10.40
C GLU A 111 -1.61 -17.97 -10.94
N VAL A 112 -2.48 -16.95 -10.92
CA VAL A 112 -3.85 -17.11 -11.44
C VAL A 112 -3.89 -17.03 -12.97
N TYR A 113 -3.01 -16.24 -13.58
CA TYR A 113 -3.03 -15.98 -15.02
C TYR A 113 -1.86 -16.55 -15.82
N GLY A 114 -0.82 -17.07 -15.15
CA GLY A 114 0.44 -17.52 -15.76
C GLY A 114 1.56 -16.48 -15.71
N GLN A 115 2.81 -16.95 -15.83
CA GLN A 115 4.02 -16.14 -15.69
C GLN A 115 4.19 -15.10 -16.81
N ASP A 116 3.62 -15.37 -17.98
CA ASP A 116 3.63 -14.52 -19.17
C ASP A 116 2.42 -13.57 -19.26
N TYR A 117 1.56 -13.57 -18.23
CA TYR A 117 0.39 -12.70 -18.25
C TYR A 117 0.78 -11.23 -18.11
N ASP A 118 0.37 -10.44 -19.09
CA ASP A 118 0.55 -8.99 -19.07
C ASP A 118 -0.43 -8.36 -18.08
N LEU A 119 0.10 -7.84 -16.97
CA LEU A 119 -0.66 -7.12 -15.94
C LEU A 119 -1.31 -5.84 -16.46
N ARG A 120 -0.89 -5.36 -17.63
CA ARG A 120 -1.45 -4.15 -18.27
C ARG A 120 -2.68 -4.45 -19.12
N SER A 121 -2.96 -5.72 -19.39
CA SER A 121 -3.99 -6.13 -20.34
C SER A 121 -5.43 -6.02 -19.80
N HIS A 122 -5.62 -6.04 -18.48
CA HIS A 122 -6.94 -6.05 -17.85
C HIS A 122 -6.96 -5.26 -16.53
N ASP A 123 -8.15 -4.88 -16.10
CA ASP A 123 -8.40 -4.30 -14.78
C ASP A 123 -8.18 -5.30 -13.63
N LEU A 124 -8.11 -4.78 -12.41
CA LEU A 124 -7.96 -5.56 -11.19
C LEU A 124 -9.10 -6.58 -11.04
N ASP A 125 -8.76 -7.84 -11.21
CA ASP A 125 -9.67 -8.95 -10.92
C ASP A 125 -9.86 -9.15 -9.41
N GLY A 126 -11.13 -9.05 -8.99
CA GLY A 126 -11.55 -9.20 -7.61
C GLY A 126 -11.23 -10.57 -7.01
N GLU A 127 -11.27 -11.67 -7.78
CA GLU A 127 -10.85 -12.99 -7.30
C GLU A 127 -9.35 -13.00 -6.97
N VAL A 128 -8.51 -12.48 -7.88
CA VAL A 128 -7.06 -12.45 -7.71
C VAL A 128 -6.71 -11.60 -6.48
N VAL A 129 -7.34 -10.44 -6.34
CA VAL A 129 -7.20 -9.60 -5.15
C VAL A 129 -7.67 -10.32 -3.88
N THR A 130 -8.77 -11.07 -3.96
CA THR A 130 -9.30 -11.85 -2.83
C THR A 130 -8.32 -12.95 -2.43
N ARG A 131 -7.66 -13.62 -3.39
CA ARG A 131 -6.62 -14.64 -3.14
C ARG A 131 -5.36 -14.02 -2.55
N ALA A 132 -4.87 -12.92 -3.13
CA ALA A 132 -3.69 -12.20 -2.65
C ALA A 132 -3.88 -11.61 -1.24
N GLY A 133 -5.11 -11.18 -0.94
CA GLY A 133 -5.46 -10.46 0.27
C GLY A 133 -6.13 -11.28 1.37
N LYS A 134 -6.35 -12.58 1.16
CA LYS A 134 -7.18 -13.44 2.04
C LYS A 134 -8.57 -12.84 2.30
N GLY A 135 -9.21 -12.38 1.22
CA GLY A 135 -10.52 -11.73 1.22
C GLY A 135 -10.53 -10.30 1.77
N LYS A 136 -11.72 -9.84 2.16
CA LYS A 136 -11.92 -8.51 2.75
C LYS A 136 -11.58 -8.52 4.24
N LYS A 137 -10.77 -7.56 4.68
CA LYS A 137 -10.51 -7.32 6.10
C LYS A 137 -11.16 -6.00 6.48
N HIS A 138 -12.02 -6.01 7.51
CA HIS A 138 -12.81 -4.84 7.93
C HIS A 138 -13.60 -4.19 6.78
N GLY A 139 -14.13 -5.01 5.86
CA GLY A 139 -14.88 -4.55 4.70
C GLY A 139 -14.04 -4.15 3.49
N GLN A 140 -12.70 -4.16 3.59
CA GLN A 140 -11.81 -3.68 2.52
C GLN A 140 -10.97 -4.78 1.85
N TYR A 141 -10.91 -4.74 0.53
CA TYR A 141 -9.95 -5.51 -0.27
C TYR A 141 -8.51 -5.07 0.01
N TYR A 142 -7.57 -5.97 -0.25
CA TYR A 142 -6.14 -5.71 0.00
C TYR A 142 -5.53 -4.74 -1.03
N LEU A 143 -6.11 -4.70 -2.22
CA LEU A 143 -5.74 -3.91 -3.39
C LEU A 143 -7.03 -3.41 -4.05
N GLY A 144 -7.05 -2.19 -4.60
CA GLY A 144 -8.17 -1.74 -5.45
C GLY A 144 -9.57 -1.74 -4.83
N ASP A 145 -9.73 -1.52 -3.51
CA ASP A 145 -11.02 -1.67 -2.84
C ASP A 145 -12.18 -0.85 -3.44
N SER A 146 -11.89 0.34 -3.95
CA SER A 146 -12.88 1.25 -4.54
C SER A 146 -13.25 0.93 -6.00
N VAL A 147 -12.49 0.05 -6.67
CA VAL A 147 -12.69 -0.25 -8.10
C VAL A 147 -13.17 -1.67 -8.35
N ILE A 148 -13.10 -2.54 -7.35
CA ILE A 148 -13.57 -3.92 -7.45
C ILE A 148 -15.07 -3.99 -7.15
N ASP A 149 -15.83 -4.48 -8.11
CA ASP A 149 -17.25 -4.77 -7.88
C ASP A 149 -17.39 -5.96 -6.92
N THR A 150 -17.88 -5.65 -5.73
CA THR A 150 -18.07 -6.63 -4.66
C THR A 150 -19.19 -7.62 -4.97
N ALA A 151 -20.19 -7.23 -5.77
CA ALA A 151 -21.33 -8.08 -6.06
C ALA A 151 -20.98 -9.21 -7.03
N SER A 152 -20.11 -8.94 -8.01
CA SER A 152 -19.60 -9.93 -8.97
C SER A 152 -18.36 -10.68 -8.48
N THR A 153 -17.69 -10.21 -7.42
CA THR A 153 -16.48 -10.86 -6.90
C THR A 153 -16.80 -12.02 -5.94
N PRO A 154 -16.29 -13.23 -6.18
CA PRO A 154 -16.51 -14.37 -5.29
C PRO A 154 -15.86 -14.14 -3.91
N THR A 155 -16.55 -14.55 -2.85
CA THR A 155 -16.07 -14.43 -1.48
C THR A 155 -14.95 -15.43 -1.18
N LEU A 156 -14.15 -15.18 -0.14
CA LEU A 156 -13.07 -16.09 0.25
C LEU A 156 -13.57 -17.52 0.53
N SER A 157 -14.76 -17.69 1.12
CA SER A 157 -15.34 -19.01 1.37
C SER A 157 -15.71 -19.73 0.08
N GLN A 158 -16.31 -19.02 -0.89
CA GLN A 158 -16.60 -19.55 -2.22
C GLN A 158 -15.32 -19.96 -2.95
N ILE A 159 -14.27 -19.12 -2.88
CA ILE A 159 -12.95 -19.42 -3.44
C ILE A 159 -12.38 -20.70 -2.82
N ARG A 160 -12.41 -20.83 -1.49
CA ARG A 160 -11.91 -22.02 -0.79
C ARG A 160 -12.67 -23.28 -1.20
N ALA A 161 -13.99 -23.19 -1.30
CA ALA A 161 -14.84 -24.33 -1.65
C ALA A 161 -14.56 -24.89 -3.06
N ARG A 162 -14.20 -24.01 -4.02
CA ARG A 162 -13.87 -24.43 -5.40
C ARG A 162 -12.39 -24.71 -5.65
N THR A 163 -11.51 -24.34 -4.71
CA THR A 163 -10.07 -24.53 -4.91
C THR A 163 -9.72 -26.00 -4.70
N VAL A 164 -9.26 -26.64 -5.76
CA VAL A 164 -8.78 -28.02 -5.75
C VAL A 164 -7.30 -28.10 -5.39
N SER A 165 -6.83 -29.29 -5.01
CA SER A 165 -5.39 -29.54 -4.79
C SER A 165 -4.60 -29.17 -6.05
N GLY A 166 -3.58 -28.31 -5.91
CA GLY A 166 -2.77 -27.80 -7.03
C GLY A 166 -3.32 -26.54 -7.73
N GLY A 167 -4.47 -26.00 -7.30
CA GLY A 167 -4.98 -24.71 -7.78
C GLY A 167 -4.22 -23.49 -7.24
N PRO A 168 -4.53 -22.28 -7.74
CA PRO A 168 -3.86 -21.05 -7.32
C PRO A 168 -3.91 -20.83 -5.81
N SER A 169 -2.78 -20.45 -5.21
CA SER A 169 -2.68 -20.30 -3.76
C SER A 169 -3.49 -19.12 -3.23
N ILE A 170 -3.97 -19.23 -1.99
CA ILE A 170 -4.50 -18.08 -1.22
C ILE A 170 -3.36 -17.60 -0.34
N ARG A 171 -2.85 -16.40 -0.61
CA ARG A 171 -1.70 -15.85 0.11
C ARG A 171 -2.10 -15.33 1.48
N GLU A 172 -1.19 -15.46 2.43
CA GLU A 172 -1.34 -14.84 3.73
C GLU A 172 -1.15 -13.33 3.62
N ARG A 173 -2.10 -12.58 4.18
CA ARG A 173 -2.02 -11.12 4.19
C ARG A 173 -0.91 -10.70 5.16
N PRO A 174 0.10 -9.92 4.72
CA PRO A 174 1.10 -9.38 5.62
C PRO A 174 0.45 -8.62 6.78
N THR A 175 0.84 -8.96 8.01
CA THR A 175 0.39 -8.27 9.22
C THR A 175 1.42 -7.25 9.66
N ALA A 176 1.01 -6.26 10.46
CA ALA A 176 1.92 -5.27 11.01
C ALA A 176 3.06 -5.94 11.81
N THR A 177 2.76 -7.05 12.50
CA THR A 177 3.76 -7.83 13.23
C THR A 177 4.79 -8.47 12.31
N LEU A 178 4.35 -9.10 11.20
CA LEU A 178 5.26 -9.70 10.22
C LEU A 178 6.14 -8.64 9.55
N ALA A 179 5.58 -7.45 9.24
CA ALA A 179 6.34 -6.34 8.69
C ALA A 179 7.40 -5.81 9.67
N LEU A 180 7.08 -5.70 10.97
CA LEU A 180 8.05 -5.33 12.01
C LEU A 180 9.17 -6.36 12.15
N GLN A 181 8.85 -7.66 12.07
CA GLN A 181 9.84 -8.73 12.15
C GLN A 181 10.82 -8.65 10.97
N ALA A 182 10.30 -8.51 9.75
CA ALA A 182 11.14 -8.35 8.55
C ALA A 182 12.05 -7.10 8.65
N GLN A 183 11.53 -5.97 9.14
CA GLN A 183 12.34 -4.77 9.36
C GLN A 183 13.44 -4.98 10.40
N LEU A 184 13.15 -5.71 11.49
CA LEU A 184 14.15 -6.04 12.51
C LEU A 184 15.25 -6.94 11.96
N GLU A 185 14.90 -7.90 11.10
CA GLU A 185 15.87 -8.78 10.43
C GLU A 185 16.74 -8.02 9.43
N GLU A 186 16.14 -7.13 8.63
CA GLU A 186 16.88 -6.29 7.69
C GLU A 186 17.86 -5.34 8.40
N GLU A 187 17.43 -4.71 9.50
CA GLU A 187 18.30 -3.87 10.32
C GLU A 187 19.44 -4.67 10.97
N ARG A 188 19.17 -5.92 11.40
CA ARG A 188 20.24 -6.81 11.91
C ARG A 188 21.25 -7.13 10.82
N ALA A 189 20.80 -7.52 9.63
CA ALA A 189 21.68 -7.83 8.51
C ALA A 189 22.54 -6.62 8.10
N LYS A 190 21.97 -5.41 8.09
CA LYS A 190 22.71 -4.17 7.82
C LYS A 190 23.79 -3.91 8.87
N ARG A 191 23.48 -4.11 10.16
CA ARG A 191 24.46 -3.95 11.25
C ARG A 191 25.60 -4.95 11.13
N GLU A 192 25.29 -6.21 10.90
CA GLU A 192 26.29 -7.26 10.70
C GLU A 192 27.21 -6.94 9.51
N HIS A 193 26.64 -6.48 8.39
CA HIS A 193 27.44 -6.11 7.21
C HIS A 193 28.37 -4.93 7.48
N LEU A 194 27.89 -3.91 8.22
CA LEU A 194 28.71 -2.77 8.63
C LEU A 194 29.84 -3.19 9.57
N GLU A 195 29.56 -4.06 10.55
CA GLU A 195 30.57 -4.58 11.48
C GLU A 195 31.66 -5.39 10.74
N VAL A 196 31.28 -6.25 9.80
CA VAL A 196 32.22 -7.00 8.96
C VAL A 196 33.08 -6.04 8.13
N THR A 197 32.47 -5.02 7.53
CA THR A 197 33.19 -4.02 6.73
C THR A 197 34.19 -3.24 7.58
N LEU A 198 33.79 -2.82 8.78
CA LEU A 198 34.66 -2.10 9.72
C LEU A 198 35.82 -2.97 10.20
N ALA A 199 35.56 -4.24 10.53
CA ALA A 199 36.59 -5.19 10.94
C ALA A 199 37.63 -5.42 9.82
N GLN A 200 37.18 -5.58 8.57
CA GLN A 200 38.06 -5.69 7.41
C GLN A 200 38.90 -4.43 7.20
N GLN A 201 38.30 -3.23 7.38
CA GLN A 201 39.00 -1.97 7.22
C GLN A 201 40.09 -1.76 8.28
N VAL A 202 39.80 -2.12 9.55
CA VAL A 202 40.79 -2.10 10.65
C VAL A 202 41.93 -3.09 10.38
N GLN A 203 41.61 -4.29 9.90
CA GLN A 203 42.62 -5.31 9.60
C GLN A 203 43.54 -4.88 8.44
N ALA A 204 42.98 -4.26 7.39
CA ALA A 204 43.76 -3.70 6.29
C ALA A 204 44.67 -2.55 6.75
N GLN A 205 44.19 -1.67 7.64
CA GLN A 205 45.02 -0.59 8.20
C GLN A 205 46.16 -1.10 9.08
N MET A 206 45.94 -2.18 9.85
CA MET A 206 47.02 -2.79 10.64
C MET A 206 48.08 -3.45 9.75
N GLN A 207 47.69 -4.09 8.64
CA GLN A 207 48.64 -4.69 7.70
C GLN A 207 49.43 -3.64 6.90
N ALA A 208 48.86 -2.46 6.64
CA ALA A 208 49.56 -1.36 5.96
C ALA A 208 50.53 -0.59 6.86
N ARG A 209 50.56 -0.87 8.17
CA ARG A 209 51.42 -0.21 9.18
C ARG A 209 52.64 -1.04 9.60
N VAL A 210 52.79 -2.25 9.07
CA VAL A 210 53.94 -3.16 9.22
C VAL A 210 54.80 -3.08 7.98
#